data_AF-A0A521W1P0-F1
#
_entry.id   AF-A0A521W1P0-F1
#
_cell.length_a   1.000
_cell.length_b   1.000
_cell.length_c   1.000
_cell.angle_alpha   90.00
_cell.angle_beta   90.00
_cell.angle_gamma   90.00
#
_symmetry.space_group_name_H-M   'P 1'
#
loop_
_entity.id
_entity.type
_entity.pdbx_description
1 polymer ?
#
loop_
_entity_poly.entity_id
_entity_poly.type
_entity_poly.pdbx_seq_one_letter_code
_entity_poly.pdbx_strand_id
1 'polypeptide(L)'
;MTIVRTDTLSSDALAIVEKYEAFVRYLYPILRCSPRRHSVLRDTVLEMLFTPIGGLYHAARSRQVSRLHAVDAEFATLRSYLRFLAADTIRIITPHQHRTALALLAEPGRMLGAWQKKLGRNVAVGNGSGASLRPEGQVGK
;
A
#
# COMPACT_ATOMS: atom_id res chain seq x y z
N MET A 1 24.56 -2.47 2.33
CA MET A 1 23.44 -2.96 1.50
C MET A 1 23.26 -1.98 0.36
N THR A 2 23.77 -2.32 -0.83
CA THR A 2 23.87 -1.40 -1.97
C THR A 2 22.54 -1.38 -2.71
N ILE A 3 21.87 -0.23 -2.73
CA ILE A 3 20.59 -0.06 -3.45
C ILE A 3 20.93 0.06 -4.93
N VAL A 4 20.62 -0.99 -5.72
CA VAL A 4 20.62 -0.90 -7.17
C VAL A 4 19.47 0.02 -7.57
N ARG A 5 19.79 1.29 -7.87
CA ARG A 5 18.83 2.25 -8.44
C ARG A 5 18.38 1.72 -9.79
N THR A 6 17.17 1.19 -9.85
CA THR A 6 16.50 0.90 -11.12
C THR A 6 15.90 2.22 -11.61
N ASP A 7 16.53 2.85 -12.60
CA ASP A 7 16.27 4.21 -13.13
C ASP A 7 14.86 4.45 -13.75
N THR A 8 13.89 3.57 -13.52
CA THR A 8 12.53 3.69 -14.09
C THR A 8 11.39 3.60 -13.07
N LEU A 9 11.69 3.36 -11.79
CA LEU A 9 10.67 3.31 -10.75
C LEU A 9 10.33 4.73 -10.27
N SER A 10 9.03 5.02 -10.15
CA SER A 10 8.56 6.27 -9.57
C SER A 10 9.18 6.44 -8.18
N SER A 11 9.87 7.57 -7.96
CA SER A 11 10.49 7.92 -6.66
C SER A 11 9.51 7.77 -5.49
N ASP A 12 8.22 8.03 -5.73
CA ASP A 12 7.15 7.91 -4.74
C ASP A 12 6.97 6.44 -4.31
N ALA A 13 7.02 5.48 -5.25
CA ALA A 13 6.86 4.07 -4.98
C ALA A 13 8.02 3.50 -4.14
N LEU A 14 9.25 3.87 -4.49
CA LEU A 14 10.45 3.40 -3.79
C LEU A 14 10.45 3.90 -2.33
N ALA A 15 10.06 5.15 -2.12
CA ALA A 15 9.94 5.72 -0.78
C ALA A 15 8.85 5.01 0.06
N ILE A 16 7.71 4.65 -0.55
CA ILE A 16 6.67 3.87 0.14
C ILE A 16 7.18 2.48 0.52
N VAL A 17 7.87 1.80 -0.40
CA VAL A 17 8.46 0.47 -0.15
C VAL A 17 9.45 0.54 1.01
N GLU A 18 10.34 1.52 1.05
CA GLU A 18 11.31 1.67 2.13
C GLU A 18 10.65 1.82 3.52
N LYS A 19 9.60 2.64 3.60
CA LYS A 19 8.82 2.80 4.85
C LYS A 19 8.04 1.54 5.20
N TYR A 20 7.49 0.85 4.21
CA TYR A 20 6.83 -0.43 4.42
C TYR A 20 7.82 -1.51 4.89
N GLU A 21 9.04 -1.55 4.35
CA GLU A 21 10.08 -2.46 4.82
C GLU A 21 10.45 -2.23 6.29
N ALA A 22 10.42 -0.99 6.79
CA ALA A 22 10.60 -0.71 8.20
C ALA A 22 9.50 -1.36 9.07
N PHE A 23 8.24 -1.33 8.60
CA PHE A 23 7.14 -2.06 9.22
C PHE A 23 7.37 -3.58 9.19
N VAL A 24 7.79 -4.13 8.05
CA VAL A 24 8.10 -5.57 7.90
C VAL A 24 9.23 -6.00 8.83
N ARG A 25 10.34 -5.25 8.87
CA ARG A 25 11.49 -5.49 9.75
C ARG A 25 11.10 -5.51 11.22
N TYR A 26 10.15 -4.66 11.62
CA TYR A 26 9.64 -4.63 12.99
C TYR A 26 8.77 -5.85 13.30
N LEU A 27 7.82 -6.19 12.42
CA LEU A 27 6.78 -7.17 12.71
C LEU A 27 7.25 -8.62 12.49
N TYR A 28 8.08 -8.88 11.49
CA TYR A 28 8.56 -10.22 11.13
C TYR A 28 9.18 -11.01 12.30
N PRO A 29 10.15 -10.48 13.07
CA PRO A 29 10.73 -11.24 14.18
C PRO A 29 9.71 -11.52 15.30
N ILE A 30 8.74 -10.62 15.51
CA ILE A 30 7.68 -10.81 16.52
C ILE A 30 6.78 -11.98 16.12
N LEU A 31 6.35 -12.03 14.85
CA LEU A 31 5.52 -13.13 14.34
C LEU A 31 6.27 -14.46 14.32
N ARG A 32 7.55 -14.46 13.97
CA ARG A 32 8.39 -15.67 13.96
C ARG A 32 8.53 -16.29 15.34
N CYS A 33 8.60 -15.48 16.39
CA CYS A 33 8.70 -15.93 17.78
C CYS A 33 7.35 -16.31 18.42
N SER A 34 6.24 -16.25 17.67
CA SER A 34 4.91 -16.49 18.22
C SER A 34 4.64 -17.98 18.53
N PRO A 35 3.78 -18.28 19.53
CA PRO A 35 3.49 -19.66 19.93
C PRO A 35 2.85 -20.49 18.82
N ARG A 36 3.23 -21.78 18.73
CA ARG A 36 2.70 -22.72 17.71
C ARG A 36 1.20 -22.95 17.77
N ARG A 37 0.54 -22.70 18.91
CA ARG A 37 -0.92 -22.82 19.07
C ARG A 37 -1.71 -21.95 18.07
N HIS A 38 -1.09 -20.87 17.60
CA HIS A 38 -1.67 -19.92 16.65
C HIS A 38 -0.98 -19.98 15.29
N SER A 39 -0.41 -21.14 14.91
CA SER A 39 0.39 -21.30 13.69
C SER A 39 -0.35 -20.85 12.43
N VAL A 40 -1.62 -21.22 12.30
CA VAL A 40 -2.44 -20.86 11.14
C VAL A 40 -2.54 -19.35 10.99
N LEU A 41 -2.95 -18.64 12.05
CA LEU A 41 -3.03 -17.17 12.03
C LEU A 41 -1.67 -16.53 11.78
N ARG A 42 -0.62 -17.02 12.44
CA ARG A 42 0.76 -16.53 12.25
C ARG A 42 1.18 -16.64 10.78
N ASP A 43 0.98 -17.81 10.18
CA ASP A 43 1.43 -18.11 8.82
C ASP A 43 0.64 -17.29 7.80
N THR A 44 -0.67 -17.12 8.01
CA THR A 44 -1.49 -16.20 7.20
C THR A 44 -1.01 -14.76 7.27
N VAL A 45 -0.67 -14.25 8.47
CA VAL A 45 -0.17 -12.87 8.59
C VAL A 45 1.23 -12.75 7.98
N LEU A 46 2.08 -13.75 8.14
CA LEU A 46 3.42 -13.77 7.53
C LEU A 46 3.35 -13.75 6.00
N GLU A 47 2.42 -14.49 5.40
CA GLU A 47 2.18 -14.46 3.96
C GLU A 47 1.70 -13.06 3.52
N MET A 48 0.67 -12.53 4.19
CA MET A 48 0.11 -11.21 3.91
C MET A 48 1.09 -10.05 4.12
N LEU A 49 2.14 -10.25 4.93
CA LEU A 49 3.16 -9.24 5.19
C LEU A 49 3.98 -8.90 3.94
N PHE A 50 4.14 -9.83 3.01
CA PHE A 50 4.97 -9.62 1.81
C PHE A 50 4.15 -9.27 0.56
N THR A 51 2.84 -9.52 0.56
CA THR A 51 1.94 -9.23 -0.59
C THR A 51 2.04 -7.78 -1.10
N PRO A 52 2.01 -6.74 -0.24
CA PRO A 52 1.99 -5.34 -0.72
C PRO A 52 3.22 -4.90 -1.51
N ILE A 53 4.37 -5.57 -1.31
CA ILE A 53 5.61 -5.22 -1.99
C ILE A 53 5.45 -5.39 -3.50
N GLY A 54 4.90 -6.52 -3.95
CA GLY A 54 4.64 -6.76 -5.37
C GLY A 54 3.63 -5.76 -5.95
N GLY A 55 2.55 -5.49 -5.22
CA GLY A 55 1.51 -4.53 -5.60
C GLY A 55 2.06 -3.11 -5.83
N LEU A 56 2.96 -2.65 -4.95
CA LEU A 56 3.62 -1.34 -5.07
C LEU A 56 4.47 -1.23 -6.34
N TYR A 57 5.28 -2.24 -6.66
CA TYR A 57 6.07 -2.26 -7.90
C TYR A 57 5.18 -2.29 -9.15
N HIS A 58 4.13 -3.10 -9.13
CA HIS A 58 3.17 -3.17 -10.24
C HIS A 58 2.40 -1.87 -10.44
N ALA A 59 2.05 -1.17 -9.37
CA ALA A 59 1.43 0.15 -9.44
C ALA A 59 2.40 1.20 -9.99
N ALA A 60 3.68 1.15 -9.59
CA ALA A 60 4.70 2.08 -10.08
C ALA A 60 4.89 1.98 -11.60
N ARG A 61 4.90 0.74 -12.13
CA ARG A 61 5.09 0.49 -13.57
C ARG A 61 3.84 0.78 -14.40
N SER A 62 2.66 0.46 -13.89
CA SER A 62 1.40 0.59 -14.64
C SER A 62 0.78 1.99 -14.60
N ARG A 63 1.11 2.80 -13.58
CA ARG A 63 0.47 4.10 -13.32
C ARG A 63 -1.07 4.02 -13.27
N GLN A 64 -1.62 2.89 -12.84
CA GLN A 64 -3.06 2.67 -12.68
C GLN A 64 -3.50 2.93 -11.24
N VAL A 65 -4.49 3.81 -11.06
CA VAL A 65 -5.03 4.16 -9.72
C VAL A 65 -5.67 2.94 -9.05
N SER A 66 -6.34 2.06 -9.81
CA SER A 66 -6.97 0.85 -9.29
C SER A 66 -6.00 -0.08 -8.55
N ARG A 67 -4.74 -0.18 -9.02
CA ARG A 67 -3.72 -0.99 -8.34
C ARG A 67 -3.27 -0.38 -7.02
N LEU A 68 -3.24 0.95 -6.92
CA LEU A 68 -2.98 1.62 -5.64
C LEU A 68 -4.10 1.40 -4.64
N HIS A 69 -5.36 1.25 -5.09
CA HIS A 69 -6.47 0.88 -4.22
C HIS A 69 -6.36 -0.57 -3.73
N ALA A 70 -5.88 -1.49 -4.57
CA ALA A 70 -5.62 -2.88 -4.16
C ALA A 70 -4.59 -2.93 -3.01
N VAL A 71 -3.48 -2.21 -3.14
CA VAL A 71 -2.46 -2.11 -2.08
C VAL A 71 -3.03 -1.48 -0.80
N ASP A 72 -3.88 -0.46 -0.91
CA ASP A 72 -4.51 0.15 0.26
C ASP A 72 -5.45 -0.83 0.99
N ALA A 73 -6.16 -1.68 0.24
CA ALA A 73 -6.98 -2.75 0.81
C ALA A 73 -6.13 -3.79 1.56
N GLU A 74 -4.93 -4.12 1.06
CA GLU A 74 -3.99 -4.99 1.75
C GLU A 74 -3.48 -4.34 3.05
N PHE A 75 -3.19 -3.04 3.06
CA PHE A 75 -2.84 -2.30 4.29
C PHE A 75 -3.99 -2.30 5.29
N ALA A 76 -5.24 -2.11 4.84
CA ALA A 76 -6.41 -2.20 5.70
C ALA A 76 -6.56 -3.61 6.31
N THR A 77 -6.29 -4.63 5.52
CA THR A 77 -6.32 -6.04 5.96
C THR A 77 -5.25 -6.30 7.03
N LEU A 78 -4.03 -5.79 6.83
CA LEU A 78 -2.96 -5.88 7.83
C LEU A 78 -3.33 -5.18 9.15
N ARG A 79 -3.99 -4.02 9.10
CA ARG A 79 -4.51 -3.36 10.32
C ARG A 79 -5.52 -4.23 11.04
N SER A 80 -6.39 -4.92 10.32
CA SER A 80 -7.34 -5.87 10.92
C SER A 80 -6.63 -7.04 11.57
N TYR A 81 -5.61 -7.62 10.92
CA TYR A 81 -4.79 -8.67 11.53
C TYR A 81 -4.06 -8.20 12.78
N LEU A 82 -3.51 -6.98 12.80
CA LEU A 82 -2.87 -6.42 13.99
C LEU A 82 -3.83 -6.35 15.19
N ARG A 83 -5.13 -6.05 14.96
CA ARG A 83 -6.15 -6.10 16.02
C ARG A 83 -6.34 -7.51 16.55
N PHE A 84 -6.42 -8.52 15.67
CA PHE A 84 -6.53 -9.91 16.09
C PHE A 84 -5.30 -10.39 16.88
N LEU A 85 -4.09 -10.04 16.42
CA LEU A 85 -2.86 -10.43 17.11
C LEU A 85 -2.75 -9.83 18.52
N ALA A 86 -3.35 -8.66 18.73
CA ALA A 86 -3.37 -7.96 20.02
C ALA A 86 -4.55 -8.35 20.92
N ALA A 87 -5.54 -9.11 20.42
CA ALA A 87 -6.72 -9.49 21.19
C ALA A 87 -6.34 -10.33 22.41
N ASP A 88 -7.07 -10.17 23.52
CA ASP A 88 -6.74 -10.78 24.82
C ASP A 88 -6.66 -12.31 24.77
N THR A 89 -7.44 -12.93 23.90
CA THR A 89 -7.47 -14.39 23.69
C THR A 89 -6.25 -14.90 22.90
N ILE A 90 -5.73 -14.11 21.97
CA ILE A 90 -4.63 -14.50 21.07
C ILE A 90 -3.29 -14.08 21.69
N ARG A 91 -3.18 -12.79 22.02
CA ARG A 91 -2.07 -12.12 22.71
C ARG A 91 -0.69 -12.47 22.13
N ILE A 92 -0.57 -12.42 20.79
CA ILE A 92 0.70 -12.61 20.09
C ILE A 92 1.56 -11.36 20.19
N ILE A 93 0.93 -10.18 20.13
CA ILE A 93 1.62 -8.89 20.29
C ILE A 93 1.11 -8.14 21.51
N THR A 94 1.98 -7.37 22.15
CA THR A 94 1.62 -6.51 23.28
C THR A 94 0.88 -5.25 22.81
N PRO A 95 0.14 -4.55 23.69
CA PRO A 95 -0.50 -3.28 23.33
C PRO A 95 0.50 -2.22 22.86
N HIS A 96 1.72 -2.23 23.39
CA HIS A 96 2.79 -1.35 22.91
C HIS A 96 3.22 -1.74 21.49
N GLN A 97 3.48 -3.02 21.23
CA GLN A 97 3.85 -3.51 19.90
C GLN A 97 2.76 -3.25 18.86
N HIS A 98 1.49 -3.40 19.24
CA HIS A 98 0.36 -3.07 18.38
C HIS A 98 0.36 -1.59 17.97
N ARG A 99 0.54 -0.66 18.92
CA ARG A 99 0.61 0.78 18.62
C ARG A 99 1.80 1.12 17.71
N THR A 100 2.97 0.55 17.98
CA THR A 100 4.17 0.76 17.16
C THR A 100 3.99 0.22 15.74
N ALA A 101 3.45 -0.99 15.60
CA ALA A 101 3.15 -1.59 14.30
C ALA A 101 2.15 -0.74 13.50
N LEU A 102 1.09 -0.24 14.14
CA LEU A 102 0.13 0.66 13.50
C LEU A 102 0.76 1.98 13.06
N ALA A 103 1.63 2.57 13.87
CA ALA A 103 2.32 3.81 13.52
C ALA A 103 3.23 3.61 12.30
N LEU A 104 3.99 2.52 12.26
CA LEU A 104 4.86 2.15 11.14
C LEU A 104 4.07 1.86 9.85
N LEU A 105 2.88 1.27 9.95
CA LEU A 105 2.01 1.00 8.80
C LEU A 105 1.24 2.26 8.34
N ALA A 106 0.97 3.20 9.24
CA ALA A 106 0.26 4.43 8.92
C ALA A 106 1.08 5.37 8.02
N GLU A 107 2.42 5.39 8.16
CA GLU A 107 3.30 6.21 7.33
C GLU A 107 3.25 5.86 5.84
N PRO A 108 3.53 4.61 5.40
CA PRO A 108 3.39 4.23 3.99
C PRO A 108 1.94 4.37 3.50
N GLY A 109 0.93 4.16 4.37
CA GLY A 109 -0.47 4.40 4.03
C GLY A 109 -0.78 5.85 3.68
N ARG A 110 -0.24 6.83 4.44
CA ARG A 110 -0.39 8.26 4.11
C ARG A 110 0.27 8.61 2.77
N MET A 111 1.47 8.07 2.54
CA MET A 111 2.22 8.27 1.29
C MET A 111 1.46 7.68 0.09
N LEU A 112 0.90 6.48 0.25
CA LEU A 112 0.05 5.83 -0.76
C LEU A 112 -1.18 6.68 -1.08
N GLY A 113 -1.88 7.20 -0.07
CA GLY A 113 -3.03 8.08 -0.28
C GLY A 113 -2.68 9.39 -0.97
N ALA A 114 -1.51 9.98 -0.67
CA ALA A 114 -1.00 11.15 -1.39
C ALA A 114 -0.73 10.83 -2.87
N TRP A 115 -0.16 9.64 -3.14
CA TRP A 115 0.11 9.18 -4.50
C TRP A 115 -1.17 8.90 -5.30
N GLN A 116 -2.18 8.27 -4.69
CA GLN A 116 -3.50 8.08 -5.29
C GLN A 116 -4.11 9.43 -5.73
N LYS A 117 -4.07 10.45 -4.87
CA LYS A 117 -4.56 11.81 -5.20
C LYS A 117 -3.78 12.45 -6.34
N LYS A 118 -2.45 12.30 -6.36
CA LYS A 118 -1.59 12.81 -7.44
C LYS A 118 -1.97 12.17 -8.79
N LEU A 119 -2.15 10.86 -8.81
CA LEU A 119 -2.47 10.13 -10.02
C LEU A 119 -3.91 10.37 -10.48
N GLY A 120 -4.88 10.41 -9.55
CA GLY A 120 -6.28 10.73 -9.86
C GLY A 120 -6.47 12.12 -10.47
N ARG A 121 -5.72 13.12 -9.99
CA ARG A 121 -5.69 14.46 -10.62
C ARG A 121 -5.20 14.42 -12.06
N ASN A 122 -4.15 13.66 -12.35
CA ASN A 122 -3.59 13.55 -13.71
C ASN A 122 -4.59 12.91 -14.69
N VAL A 123 -5.38 11.93 -14.23
CA VAL A 123 -6.45 11.31 -15.03
C VAL A 123 -7.56 12.32 -15.33
N ALA A 124 -7.98 13.12 -14.34
CA ALA A 124 -9.01 14.14 -14.53
C ALA A 124 -8.57 15.23 -15.53
N VAL A 125 -7.31 15.66 -15.47
CA VAL A 125 -6.74 16.65 -16.41
C VAL A 125 -6.63 16.07 -17.83
N GLY A 126 -6.25 14.80 -17.99
CA GLY A 126 -6.15 14.15 -19.29
C GLY A 126 -7.49 13.99 -20.01
N ASN A 127 -8.57 13.77 -19.27
CA ASN A 127 -9.92 13.65 -19.85
C ASN A 127 -10.57 15.02 -20.18
N GLY A 128 -10.03 16.13 -19.68
CA GLY A 128 -10.56 17.48 -19.89
C GLY A 128 -10.12 18.16 -21.19
N SER A 129 -9.06 17.67 -21.85
CA SER A 129 -8.50 18.32 -23.05
C SER A 129 -9.02 17.77 -24.40
N GLY A 130 -10.00 16.87 -24.38
CA GLY A 130 -10.58 16.25 -25.58
C GLY A 130 -11.87 16.91 -26.13
N ALA A 131 -12.47 17.85 -25.42
CA ALA A 131 -13.69 18.53 -25.85
C ALA A 131 -13.39 19.81 -26.62
N SER A 132 -12.68 19.70 -27.75
CA SER A 132 -12.58 20.79 -28.72
C SER A 132 -13.85 20.86 -29.55
N LEU A 133 -14.60 21.94 -29.33
CA LEU A 133 -15.74 22.45 -30.07
C LEU A 133 -15.76 22.01 -31.55
N ARG A 134 -16.77 21.21 -31.93
CA ARG A 134 -17.20 21.13 -33.34
C ARG A 134 -18.14 22.31 -33.59
N PRO A 135 -17.81 23.26 -34.47
CA PRO A 135 -18.79 24.26 -34.88
C PRO A 135 -19.88 23.56 -35.69
N GLU A 136 -21.11 23.60 -35.20
CA GLU A 136 -22.28 23.14 -35.95
C GLU A 136 -22.42 23.94 -37.25
N GLY A 137 -22.74 23.21 -38.31
CA GLY A 137 -22.67 23.66 -39.69
C GLY A 137 -23.58 24.85 -39.99
N GLN A 138 -23.05 25.70 -40.88
CA GLN A 138 -23.79 26.73 -41.60
C GLN A 138 -25.08 26.16 -42.23
N VAL A 139 -26.21 26.76 -41.85
CA VAL A 139 -27.50 26.62 -42.51
C VAL A 139 -27.42 27.27 -43.90
N GLY A 140 -27.64 26.47 -44.94
CA GLY A 140 -27.74 26.90 -46.34
C GLY A 140 -29.01 27.72 -46.61
N LYS A 141 -28.87 28.71 -47.49
CA LYS A 141 -29.96 29.51 -48.08
C LYS A 141 -30.68 28.74 -49.17
#